data_AF-A0A2N7B817-F1
#
_entry.id   AF-A0A2N7B817-F1
#
_cell.length_a   1.000
_cell.length_b   1.000
_cell.length_c   1.000
_cell.angle_alpha   90.00
_cell.angle_beta   90.00
_cell.angle_gamma   90.00
#
_symmetry.space_group_name_H-M   'P 1'
#
loop_
_entity.id
_entity.type
_entity.pdbx_description
1 polymer ?
#
loop_
_entity_poly.entity_id
_entity_poly.type
_entity_poly.pdbx_seq_one_letter_code
_entity_poly.pdbx_strand_id
1 'polypeptide(L)'
;MKTLLTFLMLTLGVRASDDRVANFSYGTPGQENYEEFSFWIKNNRPAEIQYVYGKDRKTLRLRYVKQDQRHFQVRFPNQLVLLLSPQGNQLRVYDLKGKYAAKTFSWHYEGPVDGVGTFCQACAEDETEAMQLLRQYYFKP
;
A
#
# COMPACT_ATOMS: atom_id res chain seq x y z
N MET A 1 -59.92 -19.10 -2.14
CA MET A 1 -58.74 -19.07 -1.24
C MET A 1 -57.58 -19.78 -1.92
N LYS A 2 -56.60 -19.03 -2.41
CA LYS A 2 -55.26 -19.56 -2.76
C LYS A 2 -54.24 -18.52 -2.31
N THR A 3 -53.70 -18.73 -1.11
CA THR A 3 -52.64 -17.94 -0.52
C THR A 3 -51.36 -18.29 -1.27
N LEU A 4 -50.83 -17.37 -2.08
CA LEU A 4 -49.53 -17.53 -2.72
C LEU A 4 -48.49 -16.88 -1.80
N LEU A 5 -47.72 -17.72 -1.12
CA LEU A 5 -46.63 -17.32 -0.22
C LEU A 5 -45.41 -16.96 -1.09
N THR A 6 -45.13 -15.68 -1.28
CA THR A 6 -43.91 -15.23 -1.98
C THR A 6 -42.74 -15.26 -1.01
N PHE A 7 -41.82 -16.21 -1.21
CA PHE A 7 -40.59 -16.35 -0.45
C PHE A 7 -39.59 -15.28 -0.91
N LEU A 8 -39.44 -14.20 -0.13
CA LEU A 8 -38.46 -13.14 -0.38
C LEU A 8 -37.09 -13.61 0.09
N MET A 9 -36.30 -14.22 -0.79
CA MET A 9 -34.87 -14.46 -0.56
C MET A 9 -34.14 -13.12 -0.53
N LEU A 10 -33.89 -12.58 0.67
CA LEU A 10 -32.89 -11.53 0.86
C LEU A 10 -31.51 -12.15 0.65
N THR A 11 -30.99 -12.09 -0.58
CA THR A 11 -29.56 -12.25 -0.83
C THR A 11 -28.84 -11.03 -0.27
N LEU A 12 -28.43 -11.10 0.99
CA LEU A 12 -27.38 -10.24 1.54
C LEU A 12 -26.10 -10.56 0.77
N GLY A 13 -25.91 -9.88 -0.37
CA GLY A 13 -24.65 -9.90 -1.08
C GLY A 13 -23.58 -9.35 -0.15
N VAL A 14 -22.71 -10.23 0.35
CA VAL A 14 -21.46 -9.83 0.99
C VAL A 14 -20.69 -9.04 -0.07
N ARG A 15 -20.73 -7.71 0.01
CA ARG A 15 -19.85 -6.88 -0.81
C ARG A 15 -18.45 -7.15 -0.31
N ALA A 16 -17.66 -7.88 -1.10
CA ALA A 16 -16.22 -7.94 -0.90
C ALA A 16 -15.72 -6.49 -0.74
N SER A 17 -14.96 -6.21 0.32
CA SER A 17 -14.40 -4.88 0.50
C SER A 17 -13.46 -4.63 -0.68
N ASP A 18 -13.69 -3.55 -1.42
CA ASP A 18 -12.84 -3.06 -2.51
C ASP A 18 -11.55 -2.40 -1.95
N ASP A 19 -11.03 -2.97 -0.87
CA ASP A 19 -9.83 -2.52 -0.19
C ASP A 19 -8.64 -3.05 -0.99
N ARG A 20 -7.77 -2.14 -1.41
CA ARG A 20 -6.55 -2.46 -2.15
C ARG A 20 -5.33 -2.00 -1.38
N VAL A 21 -4.23 -2.74 -1.45
CA VAL A 21 -2.95 -2.33 -0.87
C VAL A 21 -1.81 -2.55 -1.85
N ALA A 22 -0.96 -1.55 -1.98
CA ALA A 22 0.27 -1.64 -2.74
C ALA A 22 1.46 -1.60 -1.78
N ASN A 23 2.30 -2.63 -1.82
CA ASN A 23 3.48 -2.75 -0.95
C ASN A 23 4.75 -2.54 -1.78
N PHE A 24 5.67 -1.74 -1.24
CA PHE A 24 6.97 -1.49 -1.83
C PHE A 24 8.05 -1.65 -0.77
N SER A 25 9.02 -2.54 -0.99
CA SER A 25 10.07 -2.85 -0.03
C SER A 25 11.47 -2.52 -0.54
N TYR A 26 12.38 -2.38 0.41
CA TYR A 26 13.82 -2.26 0.24
C TYR A 26 14.51 -3.20 1.24
N GLY A 27 15.62 -3.82 0.82
CA GLY A 27 16.33 -4.79 1.65
C GLY A 27 15.59 -6.13 1.74
N THR A 28 15.94 -6.93 2.76
CA THR A 28 15.48 -8.33 2.87
C THR A 28 14.67 -8.51 4.15
N PRO A 29 13.42 -9.02 4.10
CA PRO A 29 12.62 -9.30 5.29
C PRO A 29 13.41 -10.08 6.36
N GLY A 30 13.28 -9.66 7.62
CA GLY A 30 14.00 -10.25 8.76
C GLY A 30 15.46 -9.77 8.92
N GLN A 31 15.89 -8.77 8.16
CA GLN A 31 17.20 -8.12 8.33
C GLN A 31 17.07 -6.66 8.78
N GLU A 32 18.13 -6.11 9.36
CA GLU A 32 18.15 -4.72 9.86
C GLU A 32 17.93 -3.67 8.77
N ASN A 33 18.27 -3.98 7.52
CA ASN A 33 18.11 -3.08 6.39
C ASN A 33 16.72 -3.12 5.72
N TYR A 34 15.81 -3.97 6.23
CA TYR A 34 14.47 -4.10 5.66
C TYR A 34 13.64 -2.86 5.94
N GLU A 35 12.99 -2.36 4.90
CA GLU A 35 12.04 -1.26 4.95
C GLU A 35 10.91 -1.54 3.97
N GLU A 36 9.68 -1.19 4.33
CA GLU A 36 8.52 -1.36 3.45
C GLU A 36 7.52 -0.24 3.66
N PHE A 37 6.95 0.25 2.57
CA PHE A 37 5.77 1.09 2.58
C PHE A 37 4.55 0.29 2.11
N SER A 38 3.45 0.39 2.86
CA SER A 38 2.14 -0.15 2.48
C SER A 38 1.15 0.99 2.28
N PHE A 39 0.59 1.11 1.08
CA PHE A 39 -0.36 2.15 0.71
C PHE A 39 -1.76 1.57 0.60
N TRP A 40 -2.61 1.86 1.57
CA TRP A 40 -3.96 1.32 1.67
C TRP A 40 -4.99 2.23 1.02
N ILE A 41 -5.73 1.68 0.07
CA ILE A 41 -6.90 2.27 -0.56
C ILE A 41 -8.13 1.57 0.02
N LYS A 42 -9.07 2.34 0.58
CA LYS A 42 -10.35 1.81 1.07
C LYS A 42 -11.50 2.59 0.48
N ASN A 43 -12.51 1.90 -0.02
CA ASN A 43 -13.64 2.54 -0.71
C ASN A 43 -13.20 3.53 -1.80
N ASN A 44 -12.22 3.14 -2.62
CA ASN A 44 -11.64 3.96 -3.70
C ASN A 44 -11.10 5.33 -3.23
N ARG A 45 -10.51 5.38 -2.03
CA ARG A 45 -9.85 6.57 -1.47
C ARG A 45 -8.59 6.17 -0.70
N PRO A 46 -7.54 7.03 -0.68
CA PRO A 46 -6.42 6.85 0.24
C PRO A 46 -6.90 6.73 1.68
N ALA A 47 -6.44 5.73 2.41
CA ALA A 47 -6.85 5.45 3.78
C ALA A 47 -5.67 5.52 4.77
N GLU A 48 -4.63 4.73 4.51
CA GLU A 48 -3.48 4.63 5.41
C GLU A 48 -2.17 4.48 4.62
N ILE A 49 -1.09 4.96 5.21
CA ILE A 49 0.28 4.69 4.76
C ILE A 49 1.00 4.09 5.96
N GLN A 50 1.45 2.85 5.84
CA GLN A 50 2.26 2.18 6.86
C GLN A 50 3.71 2.12 6.40
N TYR A 51 4.59 2.09 7.38
CA TYR A 51 6.01 1.89 7.17
C TYR A 51 6.53 0.84 8.14
N VAL A 52 7.03 -0.26 7.60
CA VAL A 52 7.62 -1.37 8.36
C VAL A 52 9.14 -1.28 8.23
N TYR A 53 9.90 -1.51 9.31
CA TYR A 53 11.36 -1.47 9.24
C TYR A 53 12.08 -2.36 10.24
N GLY A 54 13.32 -2.67 9.91
CA GLY A 54 14.26 -3.42 10.72
C GLY A 54 13.92 -4.91 10.82
N LYS A 55 14.80 -5.64 11.50
CA LYS A 55 14.69 -7.09 11.68
C LYS A 55 13.37 -7.51 12.33
N ASP A 56 12.92 -6.74 13.31
CA ASP A 56 11.71 -7.02 14.09
C ASP A 56 10.42 -6.50 13.44
N ARG A 57 10.48 -5.99 12.19
CA ARG A 57 9.33 -5.45 11.44
C ARG A 57 8.52 -4.42 12.25
N LYS A 58 9.22 -3.47 12.88
CA LYS A 58 8.58 -2.37 13.62
C LYS A 58 7.72 -1.56 12.66
N THR A 59 6.49 -1.26 13.06
CA THR A 59 5.51 -0.59 12.19
C THR A 59 5.22 0.83 12.66
N LEU A 60 5.18 1.76 11.74
CA LEU A 60 4.79 3.15 11.93
C LEU A 60 3.66 3.50 10.98
N ARG A 61 2.71 4.33 11.46
CA ARG A 61 1.74 4.99 10.59
C ARG A 61 2.31 6.34 10.14
N LEU A 62 2.32 6.55 8.83
CA LEU A 62 2.77 7.78 8.21
C LEU A 62 1.59 8.67 7.84
N ARG A 63 1.83 9.98 7.80
CA ARG A 63 0.83 10.96 7.40
C ARG A 63 1.10 11.45 5.99
N TYR A 64 0.13 11.33 5.09
CA TYR A 64 0.17 12.01 3.80
C TYR A 64 0.19 13.53 4.02
N VAL A 65 1.08 14.25 3.33
CA VAL A 65 1.25 15.70 3.49
C VAL A 65 0.67 16.45 2.29
N LYS A 66 1.22 16.21 1.09
CA LYS A 66 0.85 16.85 -0.16
C LYS A 66 1.48 16.11 -1.34
N GLN A 67 1.06 16.46 -2.54
CA GLN A 67 1.66 16.01 -3.80
C GLN A 67 2.02 17.19 -4.70
N ASP A 68 2.90 16.92 -5.64
CA ASP A 68 3.03 17.64 -6.91
C ASP A 68 3.10 16.64 -8.07
N GLN A 69 3.38 17.13 -9.29
CA GLN A 69 3.42 16.31 -10.50
C GLN A 69 4.48 15.20 -10.48
N ARG A 70 5.50 15.28 -9.62
CA ARG A 70 6.64 14.35 -9.60
C ARG A 70 6.68 13.50 -8.34
N HIS A 71 6.20 14.02 -7.22
CA HIS A 71 6.31 13.37 -5.93
C HIS A 71 5.11 13.60 -5.02
N PHE A 72 4.81 12.66 -4.14
CA PHE A 72 4.04 12.95 -2.93
C PHE A 72 4.92 12.87 -1.69
N GLN A 73 4.45 13.51 -0.62
CA GLN A 73 5.18 13.66 0.62
C GLN A 73 4.49 12.92 1.75
N VAL A 74 5.27 12.19 2.53
CA VAL A 74 4.84 11.54 3.76
C VAL A 74 5.62 12.08 4.94
N ARG A 75 4.97 12.15 6.11
CA ARG A 75 5.59 12.59 7.35
C ARG A 75 5.59 11.47 8.37
N PHE A 76 6.79 11.19 8.88
CA PHE A 76 7.02 10.27 9.98
C PHE A 76 6.66 10.93 11.33
N PRO A 77 6.39 10.13 12.38
CA PRO A 77 6.12 10.65 13.72
C PRO A 77 7.22 11.58 14.26
N ASN A 78 8.47 11.31 13.92
CA ASN A 78 9.64 12.12 14.29
C ASN A 78 9.82 13.40 13.45
N GLN A 79 8.81 13.80 12.66
CA GLN A 79 8.80 14.96 11.76
C GLN A 79 9.72 14.87 10.53
N LEU A 80 10.39 13.73 10.29
CA LEU A 80 11.04 13.49 9.00
C LEU A 80 10.00 13.49 7.88
N VAL A 81 10.27 14.22 6.81
CA VAL A 81 9.43 14.27 5.61
C VAL A 81 10.20 13.63 4.46
N LEU A 82 9.63 12.59 3.88
CA LEU A 82 10.18 11.92 2.70
C LEU A 82 9.34 12.26 1.47
N LEU A 83 10.03 12.38 0.35
CA LEU A 83 9.47 12.54 -0.99
C LEU A 83 9.50 11.16 -1.65
N LEU A 84 8.34 10.75 -2.17
CA LEU A 84 8.13 9.48 -2.85
C LEU A 84 7.85 9.80 -4.32
N SER A 85 8.68 9.30 -5.22
CA SER A 85 8.64 9.59 -6.66
C SER A 85 8.60 8.29 -7.46
N PRO A 86 7.63 8.09 -8.37
CA PRO A 86 7.61 6.93 -9.24
C PRO A 86 8.80 6.94 -10.19
N GLN A 87 9.41 5.78 -10.42
CA GLN A 87 10.43 5.55 -11.43
C GLN A 87 10.11 4.22 -12.12
N GLY A 88 9.36 4.27 -13.22
CA GLY A 88 8.76 3.06 -13.78
C GLY A 88 7.79 2.43 -12.78
N ASN A 89 7.97 1.15 -12.48
CA ASN A 89 7.23 0.39 -11.45
C ASN A 89 7.93 0.39 -10.08
N GLN A 90 9.00 1.16 -9.91
CA GLN A 90 9.69 1.34 -8.63
C GLN A 90 9.37 2.69 -7.99
N LEU A 91 9.64 2.79 -6.69
CA LEU A 91 9.41 3.99 -5.90
C LEU A 91 10.74 4.52 -5.35
N ARG A 92 11.18 5.66 -5.87
CA ARG A 92 12.34 6.37 -5.35
C ARG A 92 11.92 7.20 -4.14
N VAL A 93 12.62 7.02 -3.02
CA VAL A 93 12.32 7.66 -1.73
C VAL A 93 13.55 8.40 -1.24
N TYR A 94 13.39 9.67 -0.90
CA TYR A 94 14.49 10.54 -0.45
C TYR A 94 13.98 11.70 0.41
N ASP A 95 14.87 12.42 1.08
CA ASP A 95 14.55 13.73 1.66
C ASP A 95 15.39 14.85 1.03
N LEU A 96 14.93 16.09 1.18
CA LEU A 96 15.60 17.27 0.58
C LEU A 96 16.84 17.75 1.35
N LYS A 97 17.02 17.30 2.59
CA LYS A 97 18.09 17.69 3.51
C LYS A 97 19.23 16.65 3.59
N GLY A 98 19.11 15.53 2.88
CA GLY A 98 20.07 14.43 2.86
C GLY A 98 20.20 13.64 4.17
N LYS A 99 19.25 13.73 5.10
CA LYS A 99 19.30 12.96 6.36
C LYS A 99 19.01 11.48 6.15
N TYR A 100 18.23 11.19 5.12
CA TYR A 100 17.83 9.89 4.65
C TYR A 100 18.50 9.65 3.29
N ALA A 101 19.35 8.63 3.22
CA ALA A 101 19.95 8.20 1.97
C ALA A 101 18.86 7.79 0.99
N ALA A 102 18.93 8.30 -0.24
CA ALA A 102 17.95 7.98 -1.26
C ALA A 102 17.95 6.46 -1.54
N LYS A 103 16.76 5.86 -1.57
CA LYS A 103 16.56 4.43 -1.84
C LYS A 103 15.52 4.24 -2.92
N THR A 104 15.61 3.11 -3.61
CA THR A 104 14.62 2.70 -4.61
C THR A 104 13.95 1.44 -4.11
N PHE A 105 12.66 1.53 -3.85
CA PHE A 105 11.83 0.43 -3.37
C PHE A 105 11.19 -0.26 -4.57
N SER A 106 11.14 -1.59 -4.53
CA SER A 106 10.47 -2.42 -5.53
C SER A 106 9.19 -3.00 -4.96
N TRP A 107 8.26 -3.41 -5.82
CA TRP A 107 7.03 -4.07 -5.37
C TRP A 107 7.34 -5.29 -4.49
N HIS A 108 6.59 -5.43 -3.40
CA HIS A 108 6.69 -6.57 -2.50
C HIS A 108 5.46 -7.47 -2.66
N TYR A 109 5.69 -8.71 -3.11
CA TYR A 109 4.67 -9.74 -3.16
C TYR A 109 4.33 -10.21 -1.74
N GLU A 110 3.04 -10.14 -1.40
CA GLU A 110 2.49 -10.63 -0.14
C GLU A 110 1.46 -11.72 -0.46
N GLY A 111 1.87 -12.98 -0.35
CA GLY A 111 1.03 -14.12 -0.69
C GLY A 111 1.77 -15.46 -0.53
N PRO A 112 1.13 -16.59 -0.89
CA PRO A 112 1.74 -17.90 -0.76
C PRO A 112 2.98 -18.04 -1.63
N VAL A 113 4.06 -18.54 -1.04
CA VAL A 113 5.28 -18.91 -1.77
C VAL A 113 5.36 -20.44 -1.72
N ASP A 114 5.46 -21.08 -2.89
CA ASP A 114 5.47 -22.54 -3.02
C ASP A 114 4.30 -23.24 -2.28
N GLY A 115 3.13 -22.60 -2.29
CA GLY A 115 1.91 -23.10 -1.63
C GLY A 115 1.87 -22.90 -0.11
N VAL A 116 2.87 -22.26 0.50
CA VAL A 116 2.92 -21.93 1.93
C VAL A 116 2.58 -20.45 2.15
N GLY A 117 1.55 -20.16 2.95
CA GLY A 117 1.09 -18.81 3.26
C GLY A 117 -0.40 -18.63 3.01
N THR A 118 -0.92 -17.42 3.24
CA THR A 118 -2.31 -17.07 2.94
C THR A 118 -2.34 -16.02 1.84
N PHE A 119 -3.28 -16.14 0.91
CA PHE A 119 -3.48 -15.15 -0.15
C PHE A 119 -3.89 -13.80 0.44
N CYS A 120 -3.17 -12.73 0.09
CA CYS A 120 -3.58 -11.38 0.39
C CYS A 120 -4.58 -10.89 -0.66
N GLN A 121 -5.88 -11.01 -0.36
CA GLN A 121 -6.94 -10.58 -1.28
C GLN A 121 -6.89 -9.09 -1.62
N ALA A 122 -6.41 -8.25 -0.69
CA ALA A 122 -6.32 -6.81 -0.91
C ALA A 122 -5.06 -6.40 -1.70
N CYS A 123 -4.03 -7.24 -1.75
CA CYS A 123 -2.74 -6.85 -2.31
C CYS A 123 -2.81 -6.65 -3.82
N ALA A 124 -1.95 -5.77 -4.32
CA ALA A 124 -1.69 -5.70 -5.75
C ALA A 124 -1.13 -7.04 -6.25
N GLU A 125 -1.62 -7.50 -7.38
CA GLU A 125 -1.25 -8.78 -8.00
C GLU A 125 0.17 -8.75 -8.56
N ASP A 126 0.60 -7.58 -9.06
CA ASP A 126 1.93 -7.36 -9.60
C ASP A 126 2.43 -5.91 -9.39
N GLU A 127 3.68 -5.68 -9.80
CA GLU A 127 4.34 -4.37 -9.72
C GLU A 127 3.67 -3.27 -10.55
N THR A 128 3.02 -3.63 -11.65
CA THR A 128 2.34 -2.69 -12.54
C THR A 128 1.06 -2.21 -11.87
N GLU A 129 0.26 -3.12 -11.35
CA GLU A 129 -0.95 -2.80 -10.60
C GLU A 129 -0.61 -2.00 -9.33
N ALA A 130 0.42 -2.40 -8.59
CA ALA A 130 0.87 -1.67 -7.41
C ALA A 130 1.18 -0.20 -7.74
N MET A 131 1.92 0.04 -8.83
CA MET A 131 2.24 1.40 -9.27
C MET A 131 1.02 2.15 -9.81
N GLN A 132 0.09 1.48 -10.49
CA GLN A 132 -1.17 2.09 -10.94
C GLN A 132 -2.02 2.57 -9.77
N LEU A 133 -2.14 1.77 -8.71
CA LEU A 133 -2.84 2.16 -7.47
C LEU A 133 -2.19 3.41 -6.85
N LEU A 134 -0.86 3.45 -6.74
CA LEU A 134 -0.17 4.65 -6.25
C LEU A 134 -0.48 5.87 -7.11
N ARG A 135 -0.34 5.75 -8.43
CA ARG A 135 -0.59 6.87 -9.36
C ARG A 135 -2.02 7.39 -9.27
N GLN A 136 -2.99 6.50 -9.25
CA GLN A 136 -4.41 6.84 -9.23
C GLN A 136 -4.85 7.51 -7.93
N TYR A 137 -4.31 7.09 -6.79
CA TYR A 137 -4.83 7.49 -5.49
C TYR A 137 -3.93 8.48 -4.73
N TYR A 138 -2.62 8.41 -4.91
CA TYR A 138 -1.64 9.21 -4.15
C TYR A 138 -0.88 10.26 -4.97
N PHE A 139 -0.84 10.12 -6.30
CA PHE A 139 -0.21 11.06 -7.25
C PHE A 139 -1.21 11.69 -8.23
N LYS A 140 -2.46 11.91 -7.82
CA LYS A 140 -3.47 12.51 -8.72
C LYS A 140 -2.92 13.82 -9.31
N PRO A 141 -2.93 13.99 -10.64
CA PRO A 141 -2.56 15.25 -11.27
C PRO A 141 -3.48 16.40 -10.84
#